data_AF-A0A6M8BBH7-F1
#
_entry.id   AF-A0A6M8BBH7-F1
#
_cell.length_a   1.000
_cell.length_b   1.000
_cell.length_c   1.000
_cell.angle_alpha   90.00
_cell.angle_beta   90.00
_cell.angle_gamma   90.00
#
_symmetry.space_group_name_H-M   'P 1'
#
loop_
_entity.id
_entity.type
_entity.pdbx_description
1 polymer ?
#
loop_
_entity_poly.entity_id
_entity_poly.type
_entity_poly.pdbx_seq_one_letter_code
_entity_poly.pdbx_strand_id
1 'polypeptide(L)'
;MPLTALILTAAIAILGWGFYRARPMGQVGILAWLQSLVLMLPWLLFFGLFTVGVYLNLAAVLLLIVASTGLYIFLGRRLRTLAAQQKRAQGEANAAAEARSPHLSSNPAESSRTDEDTQATTAEPQAPPSATDTAEPAKLPPEDLAAIREIFGIDTFFATETVPYLDGAIFKGNLRGEVAESHAKLSERLKARVGDRYRLFLLSGPDDRPTVVVLPATADPSPTTPLQFGLAGVLAIATVLTCLETAGLLQSFDLFADWSKFGQALPIALGLLLILGVHELGHRVVARRLGIRLGPPFFIPALQLGSFGSITRFASLLPNRKALFDIAVAGPLAGGLLSFTILILGLSLSHQGSVFQIPSEFFQGSILVGTLARVVLGTTLQQSLVDVHPLVIVGWIGLVITAINLMPAGQLDGGRIVQSIYGRKTAGRATVATLVLLGLVSLTNPLALYWAVLILFLQRELERPALEDLSEPDDARAALGLLVLFLMAATLLPLTPGLAGRLGIGG
;
A
#
# COMPACT_ATOMS: atom_id res chain seq x y z
N MET A 1 21.03 -30.70 -17.50
CA MET A 1 20.86 -31.47 -16.26
C MET A 1 22.15 -31.78 -15.50
N PRO A 2 23.28 -32.25 -16.10
CA PRO A 2 24.47 -32.62 -15.30
C PRO A 2 25.21 -31.40 -14.71
N LEU A 3 25.25 -30.29 -15.44
CA LEU A 3 25.93 -29.06 -14.99
C LEU A 3 25.23 -28.40 -13.78
N THR A 4 23.89 -28.34 -13.80
CA THR A 4 23.10 -27.75 -12.70
C THR A 4 23.18 -28.60 -11.43
N ALA A 5 23.17 -29.93 -11.56
CA ALA A 5 23.37 -30.84 -10.43
C ALA A 5 24.78 -30.71 -9.83
N LEU A 6 25.82 -30.57 -10.67
CA LEU A 6 27.20 -30.34 -10.23
C LEU A 6 27.36 -29.01 -9.48
N ILE A 7 26.71 -27.94 -9.94
CA ILE A 7 26.75 -26.63 -9.27
C ILE A 7 26.05 -26.71 -7.91
N LEU A 8 24.92 -27.45 -7.80
CA LEU A 8 24.21 -27.61 -6.53
C LEU A 8 25.03 -28.40 -5.50
N THR A 9 25.67 -29.50 -5.92
CA THR A 9 26.52 -30.29 -5.03
C THR A 9 27.75 -29.51 -4.57
N ALA A 10 28.39 -28.74 -5.47
CA ALA A 10 29.47 -27.83 -5.10
C ALA A 10 29.02 -26.76 -4.10
N ALA A 11 27.83 -26.17 -4.30
CA ALA A 11 27.29 -25.16 -3.38
C ALA A 11 26.99 -25.74 -1.99
N ILE A 12 26.43 -26.95 -1.90
CA ILE A 12 26.21 -27.65 -0.63
C ILE A 12 27.55 -27.94 0.07
N ALA A 13 28.57 -28.37 -0.66
CA ALA A 13 29.91 -28.61 -0.11
C ALA A 13 30.55 -27.33 0.46
N ILE A 14 30.43 -26.21 -0.26
CA ILE A 14 30.91 -24.89 0.20
C ILE A 14 30.17 -24.45 1.47
N LEU A 15 28.85 -24.65 1.55
CA LEU A 15 28.06 -24.33 2.73
C LEU A 15 28.46 -25.18 3.94
N GLY A 16 28.67 -26.49 3.74
CA GLY A 16 29.15 -27.41 4.77
C GLY A 16 30.54 -27.05 5.31
N TRP A 17 31.47 -26.68 4.41
CA TRP A 17 32.78 -26.17 4.78
C TRP A 17 32.68 -24.85 5.57
N GLY A 18 31.81 -23.94 5.14
CA GLY A 18 31.53 -22.69 5.85
C GLY A 18 31.02 -22.93 7.27
N PHE A 19 30.15 -23.93 7.48
CA PHE A 19 29.63 -24.28 8.80
C PHE A 19 30.73 -24.83 9.72
N TYR A 20 31.59 -25.71 9.19
CA TYR A 20 32.72 -26.27 9.93
C TYR A 20 33.67 -25.17 10.43
N ARG A 21 33.97 -24.16 9.59
CA ARG A 21 34.77 -22.99 9.97
C ARG A 21 34.07 -22.07 10.97
N ALA A 22 32.73 -21.99 10.92
CA ALA A 22 31.94 -21.12 11.80
C ALA A 22 31.77 -21.67 13.22
N ARG A 23 31.74 -22.99 13.38
CA ARG A 23 31.55 -23.68 14.67
C ARG A 23 32.51 -23.27 15.80
N PRO A 24 33.84 -23.13 15.59
CA PRO A 24 34.76 -22.70 16.65
C PRO A 24 34.58 -21.24 17.10
N MET A 25 33.88 -20.40 16.33
CA MET A 25 33.61 -18.99 16.66
C MET A 25 32.35 -18.80 17.53
N GLY A 26 31.77 -19.88 18.06
CA GLY A 26 30.61 -19.84 18.96
C GLY A 26 29.33 -19.33 18.30
N GLN A 27 28.43 -18.73 19.10
CA GLN A 27 27.11 -18.29 18.64
C GLN A 27 27.18 -17.20 17.56
N VAL A 28 28.17 -16.31 17.62
CA VAL A 28 28.37 -15.22 16.64
C VAL A 28 28.76 -15.80 15.27
N GLY A 29 29.68 -16.77 15.25
CA GLY A 29 30.09 -17.46 14.02
C GLY A 29 28.94 -18.20 13.34
N ILE A 30 28.15 -18.95 14.12
CA ILE A 30 27.01 -19.72 13.59
C ILE A 30 25.94 -18.77 13.01
N LEU A 31 25.64 -17.67 13.69
CA LEU A 31 24.66 -16.69 13.19
C LEU A 31 25.13 -15.97 11.92
N ALA A 32 26.42 -15.65 11.82
CA ALA A 32 26.99 -15.06 10.60
C ALA A 32 26.94 -16.03 9.42
N TRP A 33 27.25 -17.31 9.64
CA TRP A 33 27.09 -18.34 8.61
C TRP A 33 25.63 -18.51 8.19
N LEU A 34 24.71 -18.56 9.15
CA LEU A 34 23.28 -18.72 8.89
C LEU A 34 22.72 -17.51 8.12
N GLN A 35 23.20 -16.30 8.42
CA GLN A 35 22.88 -15.10 7.65
C GLN A 35 23.34 -15.20 6.19
N SER A 36 24.55 -15.72 5.91
CA SER A 36 25.04 -15.96 4.55
C SER A 36 24.28 -17.08 3.83
N LEU A 37 23.95 -18.17 4.53
CA LEU A 37 23.14 -19.27 3.99
C LEU A 37 21.78 -18.76 3.50
N VAL A 38 21.12 -17.92 4.30
CA VAL A 38 19.80 -17.38 3.99
C VAL A 38 19.81 -16.59 2.68
N LEU A 39 20.90 -15.88 2.35
CA LEU A 39 21.03 -15.14 1.09
C LEU A 39 21.13 -16.08 -0.14
N MET A 40 21.76 -17.24 0.03
CA MET A 40 21.90 -18.24 -1.05
C MET A 40 20.70 -19.18 -1.15
N LEU A 41 19.88 -19.29 -0.09
CA LEU A 41 18.78 -20.23 0.01
C LEU A 41 17.74 -20.11 -1.13
N PRO A 42 17.32 -18.91 -1.59
CA PRO A 42 16.39 -18.79 -2.70
C PRO A 42 16.89 -19.44 -3.99
N TRP A 43 18.17 -19.22 -4.30
CA TRP A 43 18.80 -19.75 -5.51
C TRP A 43 18.98 -21.26 -5.43
N LEU A 44 19.39 -21.78 -4.26
CA LEU A 44 19.55 -23.22 -4.06
C LEU A 44 18.22 -23.97 -4.19
N LEU A 45 17.15 -23.42 -3.62
CA LEU A 45 15.81 -24.00 -3.75
C LEU A 45 15.30 -23.90 -5.19
N PHE A 46 15.46 -22.75 -5.84
CA PHE A 46 15.06 -22.56 -7.23
C PHE A 46 15.76 -23.53 -8.18
N PHE A 47 17.10 -23.55 -8.17
CA PHE A 47 17.87 -24.44 -9.04
C PHE A 47 17.71 -25.91 -8.65
N GLY A 48 17.53 -26.22 -7.36
CA GLY A 48 17.31 -27.57 -6.87
C GLY A 48 15.99 -28.14 -7.39
N LEU A 49 14.89 -27.39 -7.21
CA LEU A 49 13.58 -27.77 -7.74
C LEU A 49 13.60 -27.89 -9.26
N PHE A 50 14.27 -26.96 -9.96
CA PHE A 50 14.44 -27.00 -11.40
C PHE A 50 15.14 -28.29 -11.88
N THR A 51 16.16 -28.79 -11.16
CA THR A 51 16.84 -30.04 -11.51
C THR A 51 15.95 -31.29 -11.39
N VAL A 52 14.94 -31.25 -10.52
CA VAL A 52 13.97 -32.34 -10.31
C VAL A 52 12.73 -32.15 -11.21
N GLY A 53 12.74 -31.13 -12.08
CA GLY A 53 11.63 -30.84 -13.01
C GLY A 53 10.46 -30.08 -12.36
N VAL A 54 10.65 -29.50 -11.17
CA VAL A 54 9.65 -28.67 -10.49
C VAL A 54 9.95 -27.20 -10.77
N TYR A 55 9.02 -26.52 -11.45
CA TYR A 55 9.17 -25.11 -11.81
C TYR A 55 8.41 -24.21 -10.83
N LEU A 56 9.12 -23.23 -10.25
CA LEU A 56 8.49 -22.19 -9.43
C LEU A 56 7.95 -21.08 -10.33
N ASN A 57 6.73 -20.63 -10.05
CA ASN A 57 6.20 -19.43 -10.69
C ASN A 57 6.89 -18.16 -10.15
N LEU A 58 6.73 -17.06 -10.88
CA LEU A 58 7.36 -15.78 -10.53
C LEU A 58 7.00 -15.33 -9.10
N ALA A 59 5.74 -15.51 -8.70
CA ALA A 59 5.27 -15.19 -7.36
C ALA A 59 6.04 -15.95 -6.27
N ALA A 60 6.23 -17.27 -6.44
CA ALA A 60 6.97 -18.10 -5.51
C ALA A 60 8.43 -17.69 -5.41
N VAL A 61 9.07 -17.35 -6.53
CA VAL A 61 10.45 -16.85 -6.54
C VAL A 61 10.57 -15.51 -5.80
N LEU A 62 9.66 -14.57 -6.07
CA LEU A 62 9.66 -13.27 -5.40
C LEU A 62 9.42 -13.40 -3.89
N LEU A 63 8.44 -14.21 -3.47
CA LEU A 63 8.19 -14.48 -2.05
C LEU A 63 9.40 -15.10 -1.36
N LEU A 64 10.08 -16.02 -2.03
CA LEU A 64 11.27 -16.67 -1.49
C LEU A 64 12.42 -15.67 -1.29
N ILE A 65 12.62 -14.74 -2.23
CA ILE A 65 13.60 -13.65 -2.12
C ILE A 65 13.23 -12.69 -0.98
N VAL A 66 11.95 -12.30 -0.87
CA VAL A 66 11.48 -11.40 0.19
C VAL A 66 11.63 -12.06 1.57
N ALA A 67 11.23 -13.33 1.71
CA ALA A 67 11.36 -14.09 2.95
C ALA A 67 12.82 -14.26 3.38
N SER A 68 13.70 -14.61 2.42
CA SER A 68 15.15 -14.67 2.62
C SER A 68 15.69 -13.31 3.07
N THR A 69 15.33 -12.22 2.41
CA THR A 69 15.77 -10.86 2.78
C THR A 69 15.33 -10.49 4.19
N GLY A 70 14.07 -10.78 4.55
CA GLY A 70 13.55 -10.52 5.90
C GLY A 70 14.30 -11.31 6.96
N LEU A 71 14.55 -12.60 6.71
CA LEU A 71 15.32 -13.46 7.60
C LEU A 71 16.79 -13.01 7.73
N TYR A 72 17.41 -12.56 6.63
CA TYR A 72 18.75 -11.98 6.63
C TYR A 72 18.83 -10.74 7.53
N ILE A 73 17.85 -9.82 7.42
CA ILE A 73 17.78 -8.61 8.26
C ILE A 73 17.58 -8.98 9.73
N PHE A 74 16.70 -9.94 10.03
CA PHE A 74 16.44 -10.42 11.39
C PHE A 74 17.71 -11.00 12.04
N LEU A 75 18.41 -11.89 11.32
CA LEU A 75 19.66 -12.48 11.78
C LEU A 75 20.76 -11.44 11.96
N GLY A 76 20.87 -10.49 11.02
CA GLY A 76 21.82 -9.39 11.12
C GLY A 76 21.57 -8.48 12.32
N ARG A 77 20.30 -8.20 12.67
CA ARG A 77 19.96 -7.47 13.91
C ARG A 77 20.41 -8.24 15.14
N ARG A 78 20.13 -9.54 15.21
CA ARG A 78 20.52 -10.42 16.32
C ARG A 78 22.04 -10.57 16.47
N LEU A 79 22.75 -10.65 15.35
CA LEU A 79 24.21 -10.71 15.31
C LEU A 79 24.82 -9.43 15.88
N ARG A 80 24.33 -8.25 15.45
CA ARG A 80 24.80 -6.96 15.97
C ARG A 80 24.58 -6.80 17.47
N THR A 81 23.43 -7.25 18.00
CA THR A 81 23.17 -7.19 19.44
C THR A 81 24.10 -8.08 20.25
N LEU A 82 24.38 -9.29 19.78
CA LEU A 82 25.28 -10.23 20.47
C LEU A 82 26.75 -9.79 20.38
N ALA A 83 27.19 -9.30 19.22
CA ALA A 83 28.53 -8.74 19.06
C ALA A 83 28.76 -7.53 19.97
N ALA A 84 27.74 -6.67 20.14
CA ALA A 84 27.82 -5.54 21.08
C ALA A 84 27.91 -5.99 22.55
N GLN A 85 27.17 -7.03 22.95
CA GLN A 85 27.24 -7.60 24.30
C GLN A 85 28.62 -8.22 24.59
N GLN A 86 29.17 -8.98 23.64
CA GLN A 86 30.46 -9.64 23.81
C GLN A 86 31.61 -8.62 23.88
N LYS A 87 31.55 -7.54 23.08
CA LYS A 87 32.53 -6.45 23.13
C LYS A 87 32.49 -5.68 24.46
N ARG A 88 31.30 -5.51 25.05
CA ARG A 88 31.15 -4.91 26.40
C ARG A 88 31.72 -5.80 27.49
N ALA A 89 31.36 -7.08 27.50
CA ALA A 89 31.87 -8.05 28.49
C ALA A 89 33.41 -8.18 28.44
N GLN A 90 34.00 -8.14 27.24
CA GLN A 90 35.45 -8.19 27.08
C GLN A 90 36.14 -6.88 27.49
N GLY A 91 35.50 -5.72 27.26
CA GLY A 91 35.97 -4.45 27.79
C GLY A 91 35.97 -4.39 29.32
N GLU A 92 34.92 -4.91 29.96
CA GLU A 92 34.80 -5.02 31.42
C GLU A 92 35.84 -6.00 31.99
N ALA A 93 36.07 -7.14 31.33
CA ALA A 93 37.09 -8.10 31.75
C ALA A 93 38.53 -7.56 31.60
N ASN A 94 38.82 -6.82 30.53
CA ASN A 94 40.12 -6.18 30.32
C ASN A 94 40.36 -5.06 31.34
N ALA A 95 39.36 -4.23 31.62
CA ALA A 95 39.44 -3.20 32.66
C ALA A 95 39.64 -3.81 34.08
N ALA A 96 38.98 -4.93 34.36
CA ALA A 96 39.17 -5.68 35.61
C ALA A 96 40.55 -6.36 35.71
N ALA A 97 41.18 -6.71 34.59
CA ALA A 97 42.52 -7.26 34.53
C ALA A 97 43.61 -6.17 34.69
N GLU A 98 43.40 -4.98 34.11
CA GLU A 98 44.24 -3.81 34.34
C GLU A 98 44.20 -3.35 35.81
N ALA A 99 43.02 -3.36 36.44
CA ALA A 99 42.88 -3.01 37.85
C ALA A 99 43.56 -4.00 38.82
N ARG A 100 43.98 -5.18 38.35
CA ARG A 100 44.65 -6.22 39.16
C ARG A 100 46.18 -6.23 39.05
N SER A 101 46.78 -5.33 38.27
CA SER A 101 48.24 -5.28 38.03
C SER A 101 48.87 -4.04 38.68
N PRO A 102 49.60 -4.13 39.81
CA PRO A 102 50.32 -3.00 40.37
C PRO A 102 51.75 -2.87 39.79
N HIS A 103 52.04 -1.67 39.28
CA HIS A 103 53.33 -1.03 38.97
C HIS A 103 54.64 -1.85 38.80
N LEU A 104 55.29 -1.63 37.64
CA LEU A 104 56.74 -1.43 37.58
C LEU A 104 57.06 -0.19 36.73
N SER A 105 57.91 0.67 37.30
CA SER A 105 58.24 2.03 36.88
C SER A 105 59.71 2.16 36.45
N SER A 106 59.97 3.03 35.46
CA SER A 106 61.14 3.95 35.36
C SER A 106 61.19 4.55 33.95
N ASN A 107 61.59 5.78 33.61
CA ASN A 107 61.70 7.12 34.20
C ASN A 107 62.00 8.08 32.98
N PRO A 108 62.10 9.43 33.11
CA PRO A 108 61.91 10.39 32.01
C PRO A 108 63.18 11.14 31.52
N ALA A 109 62.97 12.11 30.60
CA ALA A 109 63.87 13.10 29.95
C ALA A 109 64.31 12.69 28.51
N GLU A 110 64.44 13.54 27.49
CA GLU A 110 64.69 14.99 27.42
C GLU A 110 64.38 15.55 26.00
N SER A 111 64.43 16.88 25.87
CA SER A 111 64.13 17.78 24.73
C SER A 111 64.72 17.42 23.35
N SER A 112 64.13 17.85 22.22
CA SER A 112 64.48 19.15 21.60
C SER A 112 63.53 19.58 20.46
N ARG A 113 63.41 20.90 20.30
CA ARG A 113 62.70 21.68 19.26
C ARG A 113 63.48 21.66 17.94
N THR A 114 62.79 21.78 16.79
CA THR A 114 62.86 22.97 15.89
C THR A 114 61.84 22.88 14.75
N ASP A 115 61.18 24.01 14.47
CA ASP A 115 60.48 24.34 13.23
C ASP A 115 61.48 24.49 12.07
N GLU A 116 61.11 24.09 10.85
CA GLU A 116 61.12 24.98 9.66
C GLU A 116 60.68 24.26 8.37
N ASP A 117 60.05 25.09 7.55
CA ASP A 117 59.45 24.97 6.22
C ASP A 117 60.21 24.15 5.15
N THR A 118 59.48 23.51 4.22
CA THR A 118 59.67 23.59 2.74
C THR A 118 58.75 22.61 2.00
N GLN A 119 57.74 23.19 1.35
CA GLN A 119 57.14 22.95 0.02
C GLN A 119 57.28 21.59 -0.72
N ALA A 120 56.12 21.19 -1.27
CA ALA A 120 55.88 20.84 -2.70
C ALA A 120 55.44 19.39 -3.02
N THR A 121 54.13 19.29 -3.31
CA THR A 121 53.46 18.54 -4.39
C THR A 121 53.55 17.00 -4.39
N THR A 122 52.41 16.32 -4.33
CA THR A 122 51.81 15.59 -5.48
C THR A 122 50.36 15.19 -5.13
N ALA A 123 49.48 15.29 -6.12
CA ALA A 123 48.03 15.25 -6.05
C ALA A 123 47.41 13.90 -5.64
N GLU A 124 46.30 13.97 -4.90
CA GLU A 124 45.26 12.94 -4.86
C GLU A 124 43.96 13.44 -5.55
N PRO A 125 43.22 12.57 -6.25
CA PRO A 125 42.11 12.97 -7.10
C PRO A 125 40.84 13.31 -6.31
N GLN A 126 40.27 14.48 -6.61
CA GLN A 126 38.96 14.92 -6.16
C GLN A 126 37.86 13.96 -6.66
N ALA A 127 37.12 13.38 -5.71
CA ALA A 127 35.78 12.88 -5.97
C ALA A 127 34.84 14.06 -6.26
N PRO A 128 33.85 13.91 -7.17
CA PRO A 128 33.01 15.01 -7.63
C PRO A 128 32.16 15.57 -6.48
N PRO A 129 31.84 16.88 -6.48
CA PRO A 129 30.90 17.43 -5.51
C PRO A 129 29.53 16.82 -5.79
N SER A 130 29.11 15.90 -4.92
CA SER A 130 27.71 15.56 -4.78
C SER A 130 26.99 16.83 -4.35
N ALA A 131 26.34 17.48 -5.32
CA ALA A 131 25.27 18.42 -5.11
C ALA A 131 24.16 17.71 -4.33
N THR A 132 24.33 17.71 -3.02
CA THR A 132 23.24 17.50 -2.08
C THR A 132 23.17 18.84 -1.38
N ASP A 133 22.22 19.67 -1.81
CA ASP A 133 21.71 20.77 -1.03
C ASP A 133 21.40 20.24 0.38
N THR A 134 22.34 20.38 1.29
CA THR A 134 22.03 20.53 2.71
C THR A 134 21.33 21.87 2.83
N ALA A 135 20.05 21.91 2.44
CA ALA A 135 19.16 22.95 2.87
C ALA A 135 19.15 22.90 4.40
N GLU A 136 19.67 23.94 5.04
CA GLU A 136 19.37 24.22 6.45
C GLU A 136 17.86 24.07 6.66
N PRO A 137 17.39 23.46 7.75
CA PRO A 137 15.96 23.33 7.98
C PRO A 137 15.39 24.74 8.05
N ALA A 138 14.45 25.09 7.17
CA ALA A 138 13.85 26.41 7.19
C ALA A 138 13.16 26.58 8.54
N LYS A 139 13.77 27.39 9.42
CA LYS A 139 13.27 27.64 10.76
C LYS A 139 12.09 28.58 10.62
N LEU A 140 10.92 28.14 11.09
CA LEU A 140 9.74 28.99 11.28
C LEU A 140 10.18 30.34 11.87
N PRO A 141 9.81 31.50 11.28
CA PRO A 141 10.23 32.80 11.79
C PRO A 141 9.91 32.92 13.28
N PRO A 142 10.84 33.39 14.13
CA PRO A 142 10.63 33.44 15.58
C PRO A 142 9.37 34.22 15.99
N GLU A 143 9.04 35.26 15.21
CA GLU A 143 7.82 36.06 15.39
C GLU A 143 6.54 35.26 15.13
N ASP A 144 6.49 34.53 14.02
CA ASP A 144 5.35 33.66 13.70
C ASP A 144 5.22 32.54 14.74
N LEU A 145 6.33 31.99 15.23
CA LEU A 145 6.33 30.96 16.28
C LEU A 145 5.76 31.50 17.60
N ALA A 146 6.12 32.73 17.99
CA ALA A 146 5.56 33.39 19.16
C ALA A 146 4.05 33.63 18.99
N ALA A 147 3.63 34.14 17.83
CA ALA A 147 2.22 34.36 17.52
C ALA A 147 1.40 33.06 17.52
N ILE A 148 1.97 31.96 17.02
CA ILE A 148 1.34 30.63 17.04
C ILE A 148 1.23 30.10 18.47
N ARG A 149 2.21 30.33 19.35
CA ARG A 149 2.12 29.89 20.75
C ARG A 149 0.97 30.57 21.52
N GLU A 150 0.62 31.79 21.16
CA GLU A 150 -0.47 32.54 21.79
C GLU A 150 -1.87 32.01 21.46
N ILE A 151 -2.03 31.16 20.44
CA ILE A 151 -3.36 30.62 20.07
C ILE A 151 -3.87 29.59 21.08
N PHE A 152 -2.94 28.96 21.82
CA PHE A 152 -3.21 27.90 22.78
C PHE A 152 -3.81 28.48 24.06
N GLY A 153 -4.88 27.85 24.56
CA GLY A 153 -5.64 28.34 25.70
C GLY A 153 -6.17 27.22 26.58
N ILE A 154 -6.65 27.60 27.76
CA ILE A 154 -7.19 26.67 28.78
C ILE A 154 -8.43 25.93 28.26
N ASP A 155 -9.18 26.55 27.34
CA ASP A 155 -10.44 26.06 26.78
C ASP A 155 -10.27 25.20 25.51
N THR A 156 -9.07 25.12 24.94
CA THR A 156 -8.80 24.41 23.68
C THR A 156 -7.72 23.35 23.83
N PHE A 157 -6.45 23.76 23.81
CA PHE A 157 -5.30 22.88 23.83
C PHE A 157 -4.19 23.51 24.66
N PHE A 158 -3.62 22.73 25.57
CA PHE A 158 -2.51 23.15 26.41
C PHE A 158 -1.21 22.54 25.90
N ALA A 159 -0.38 23.35 25.23
CA ALA A 159 0.91 22.94 24.70
C ALA A 159 1.96 22.79 25.82
N THR A 160 2.57 21.62 25.92
CA THR A 160 3.63 21.30 26.90
C THR A 160 5.03 21.31 26.28
N GLU A 161 5.12 20.97 25.00
CA GLU A 161 6.39 20.85 24.27
C GLU A 161 6.22 21.42 22.86
N THR A 162 7.21 22.18 22.39
CA THR A 162 7.31 22.63 20.98
C THR A 162 8.51 21.98 20.34
N VAL A 163 8.30 21.27 19.24
CA VAL A 163 9.34 20.64 18.44
C VAL A 163 9.31 21.26 17.04
N PRO A 164 10.41 21.85 16.54
CA PRO A 164 10.46 22.34 15.16
C PRO A 164 10.31 21.18 14.18
N TYR A 165 9.54 21.36 13.11
CA TYR A 165 9.27 20.31 12.14
C TYR A 165 9.05 20.87 10.73
N LEU A 166 9.96 20.52 9.80
CA LEU A 166 10.03 21.14 8.47
C LEU A 166 10.03 22.67 8.60
N ASP A 167 9.24 23.36 7.78
CA ASP A 167 9.01 24.81 7.81
C ASP A 167 7.92 25.21 8.82
N GLY A 168 7.61 24.32 9.77
CA GLY A 168 6.50 24.41 10.71
C GLY A 168 6.90 24.04 12.14
N ALA A 169 5.90 23.77 12.98
CA ALA A 169 6.10 23.37 14.37
C ALA A 169 5.08 22.32 14.82
N ILE A 170 5.55 21.38 15.63
CA ILE A 170 4.75 20.39 16.34
C ILE A 170 4.61 20.83 17.80
N PHE A 171 3.37 20.91 18.27
CA PHE A 171 3.02 21.22 19.65
C PHE A 171 2.39 19.99 20.28
N LYS A 172 3.12 19.35 21.20
CA LYS A 172 2.56 18.26 22.00
C LYS A 172 1.90 18.85 23.25
N GLY A 173 0.82 18.22 23.70
CA GLY A 173 0.05 18.78 24.78
C GLY A 173 -1.18 17.95 25.10
N ASN A 174 -2.11 18.56 25.83
CA ASN A 174 -3.37 17.96 26.20
C ASN A 174 -4.52 18.78 25.63
N LEU A 175 -5.45 18.10 24.97
CA LEU A 175 -6.73 18.68 24.56
C LEU A 175 -7.60 18.89 25.80
N ARG A 176 -8.27 20.04 25.91
CA ARG A 176 -9.06 20.43 27.08
C ARG A 176 -10.57 20.51 26.81
N GLY A 177 -10.99 20.54 25.55
CA GLY A 177 -12.40 20.59 25.13
C GLY A 177 -12.76 19.50 24.13
N GLU A 178 -13.96 19.62 23.53
CA GLU A 178 -14.36 18.77 22.41
C GLU A 178 -13.43 18.99 21.22
N VAL A 179 -13.11 17.92 20.50
CA VAL A 179 -12.13 17.91 19.41
C VAL A 179 -12.50 18.90 18.30
N ALA A 180 -13.73 18.83 17.79
CA ALA A 180 -14.18 19.66 16.68
C ALA A 180 -14.24 21.14 17.06
N GLU A 181 -14.81 21.47 18.23
CA GLU A 181 -14.87 22.86 18.72
C GLU A 181 -13.47 23.44 18.98
N SER A 182 -12.59 22.65 19.58
CA SER A 182 -11.21 23.07 19.87
C SER A 182 -10.45 23.34 18.58
N HIS A 183 -10.57 22.47 17.58
CA HIS A 183 -9.94 22.66 16.28
C HIS A 183 -10.47 23.92 15.57
N ALA A 184 -11.78 24.15 15.58
CA ALA A 184 -12.40 25.33 14.98
C ALA A 184 -11.88 26.63 15.62
N LYS A 185 -11.92 26.71 16.97
CA LYS A 185 -11.41 27.87 17.73
C LYS A 185 -9.92 28.11 17.48
N LEU A 186 -9.11 27.05 17.49
CA LEU A 186 -7.66 27.16 17.23
C LEU A 186 -7.38 27.62 15.81
N SER A 187 -8.13 27.13 14.82
CA SER A 187 -8.00 27.52 13.42
C SER A 187 -8.38 28.99 13.20
N GLU A 188 -9.44 29.46 13.86
CA GLU A 188 -9.86 30.87 13.83
C GLU A 188 -8.81 31.79 14.48
N ARG A 189 -8.31 31.42 15.67
CA ARG A 189 -7.25 32.16 16.37
C ARG A 189 -5.96 32.21 15.55
N LEU A 190 -5.57 31.11 14.92
CA LEU A 190 -4.41 31.06 14.02
C LEU A 190 -4.60 32.02 12.85
N LYS A 191 -5.76 31.95 12.18
CA LYS A 191 -6.07 32.84 11.06
C LYS A 191 -6.05 34.32 11.45
N ALA A 192 -6.55 34.65 12.65
CA ALA A 192 -6.54 36.02 13.15
C ALA A 192 -5.12 36.56 13.41
N ARG A 193 -4.17 35.69 13.78
CA ARG A 193 -2.80 36.10 14.15
C ARG A 193 -1.81 36.08 13.00
N VAL A 194 -1.85 35.06 12.15
CA VAL A 194 -0.86 34.85 11.08
C VAL A 194 -1.49 34.77 9.68
N GLY A 195 -2.79 35.05 9.56
CA GLY A 195 -3.53 35.01 8.30
C GLY A 195 -3.64 33.59 7.73
N ASP A 196 -3.77 33.48 6.41
CA ASP A 196 -3.83 32.21 5.68
C ASP A 196 -2.44 31.60 5.39
N ARG A 197 -1.38 32.08 6.03
CA ARG A 197 0.01 31.62 5.80
C ARG A 197 0.26 30.22 6.33
N TYR A 198 -0.50 29.78 7.32
CA TYR A 198 -0.32 28.50 8.01
C TYR A 198 -1.63 27.71 8.10
N ARG A 199 -1.49 26.38 8.16
CA ARG A 199 -2.58 25.42 8.38
C ARG A 199 -2.36 24.68 9.68
N LEU A 200 -3.45 24.45 10.41
CA LEU A 200 -3.45 23.74 11.68
C LEU A 200 -4.03 22.34 11.50
N PHE A 201 -3.22 21.34 11.84
CA PHE A 201 -3.60 19.94 11.89
C PHE A 201 -3.68 19.49 13.35
N LEU A 202 -4.78 18.86 13.72
CA LEU A 202 -4.96 18.23 15.03
C LEU A 202 -4.94 16.72 14.84
N LEU A 203 -3.84 16.09 15.27
CA LEU A 203 -3.49 14.70 14.98
C LEU A 203 -3.26 13.88 16.26
N SER A 204 -3.27 12.56 16.13
CA SER A 204 -2.78 11.67 17.18
C SER A 204 -1.28 11.47 17.03
N GLY A 205 -0.52 11.82 18.07
CA GLY A 205 0.93 11.65 18.12
C GLY A 205 1.34 10.17 18.21
N PRO A 206 2.65 9.86 18.14
CA PRO A 206 3.15 8.49 18.28
C PRO A 206 2.65 7.79 19.55
N ASP A 207 2.59 8.53 20.66
CA ASP A 207 2.15 8.09 21.98
C ASP A 207 0.61 8.11 22.18
N ASP A 208 -0.15 8.22 21.09
CA ASP A 208 -1.62 8.37 21.09
C ASP A 208 -2.15 9.59 21.85
N ARG A 209 -1.29 10.61 22.03
CA ARG A 209 -1.66 11.89 22.62
C ARG A 209 -2.01 12.93 21.56
N PRO A 210 -3.05 13.76 21.78
CA PRO A 210 -3.38 14.87 20.90
C PRO A 210 -2.17 15.78 20.64
N THR A 211 -1.91 16.04 19.36
CA THR A 211 -0.77 16.84 18.91
C THR A 211 -1.23 17.84 17.86
N VAL A 212 -0.88 19.10 18.04
CA VAL A 212 -1.15 20.15 17.05
C VAL A 212 0.07 20.31 16.17
N VAL A 213 -0.10 20.20 14.86
CA VAL A 213 0.96 20.40 13.87
C VAL A 213 0.57 21.60 13.02
N VAL A 214 1.46 22.59 12.97
CA VAL A 214 1.28 23.80 12.16
C VAL A 214 2.27 23.77 11.02
N LEU A 215 1.77 23.80 9.79
CA LEU A 215 2.57 23.77 8.55
C LEU A 215 2.24 25.00 7.70
N PRO A 216 3.18 25.51 6.89
CA PRO A 216 2.89 26.60 5.97
C PRO A 216 1.89 26.16 4.90
N ALA A 217 1.09 27.09 4.39
CA ALA A 217 0.11 26.84 3.34
C ALA A 217 0.75 26.41 2.00
N THR A 218 2.06 26.61 1.82
CA THR A 218 2.84 26.06 0.70
C THR A 218 2.88 24.54 0.69
N ALA A 219 2.60 23.89 1.83
CA ALA A 219 2.47 22.43 1.95
C ALA A 219 1.09 21.89 1.54
N ASP A 220 0.13 22.77 1.18
CA ASP A 220 -1.18 22.36 0.67
C ASP A 220 -1.02 21.49 -0.59
N PRO A 221 -1.99 20.59 -0.88
CA PRO A 221 -1.96 19.80 -2.11
C PRO A 221 -1.81 20.70 -3.34
N SER A 222 -0.77 20.45 -4.14
CA SER A 222 -0.50 21.25 -5.33
C SER A 222 -1.62 21.06 -6.37
N PRO A 223 -1.98 22.13 -7.11
CA PRO A 223 -2.93 22.00 -8.19
C PRO A 223 -2.37 21.07 -9.26
N THR A 224 -3.29 20.37 -9.94
CA THR A 224 -2.97 19.44 -11.01
C THR A 224 -2.34 20.16 -12.19
N THR A 225 -1.17 19.70 -12.62
CA THR A 225 -0.42 20.32 -13.70
C THR A 225 -1.05 20.02 -15.07
N PRO A 226 -0.84 20.86 -16.10
CA PRO A 226 -1.34 20.57 -17.45
C PRO A 226 -0.86 19.21 -18.00
N LEU A 227 0.38 18.82 -17.68
CA LEU A 227 0.91 17.51 -18.04
C LEU A 227 0.14 16.36 -17.38
N GLN A 228 -0.26 16.52 -16.11
CA GLN A 228 -1.10 15.54 -15.42
C GLN A 228 -2.48 15.41 -16.05
N PHE A 229 -3.08 16.51 -16.52
CA PHE A 229 -4.32 16.45 -17.30
C PHE A 229 -4.13 15.72 -18.63
N GLY A 230 -3.04 16.01 -19.36
CA GLY A 230 -2.68 15.28 -20.57
C GLY A 230 -2.54 13.78 -20.34
N LEU A 231 -1.81 13.40 -19.28
CA LEU A 231 -1.65 12.00 -18.88
C LEU A 231 -2.99 11.34 -18.51
N ALA A 232 -3.85 12.02 -17.75
CA ALA A 232 -5.18 11.52 -17.41
C ALA A 232 -6.03 11.27 -18.67
N GLY A 233 -5.95 12.16 -19.66
CA GLY A 233 -6.62 11.99 -20.95
C GLY A 233 -6.10 10.77 -21.73
N VAL A 234 -4.77 10.61 -21.83
CA VAL A 234 -4.15 9.44 -22.48
C VAL A 234 -4.57 8.14 -21.80
N LEU A 235 -4.55 8.11 -20.47
CA LEU A 235 -4.96 6.95 -19.68
C LEU A 235 -6.45 6.64 -19.82
N ALA A 236 -7.31 7.65 -19.92
CA ALA A 236 -8.73 7.46 -20.20
C ALA A 236 -8.95 6.83 -21.58
N ILE A 237 -8.25 7.31 -22.62
CA ILE A 237 -8.30 6.72 -23.97
C ILE A 237 -7.79 5.27 -23.94
N ALA A 238 -6.65 5.03 -23.29
CA ALA A 238 -6.11 3.68 -23.14
C ALA A 238 -7.10 2.75 -22.43
N THR A 239 -7.83 3.25 -21.44
CA THR A 239 -8.86 2.48 -20.72
C THR A 239 -10.06 2.15 -21.61
N VAL A 240 -10.48 3.07 -22.49
CA VAL A 240 -11.51 2.80 -23.50
C VAL A 240 -11.06 1.67 -24.44
N LEU A 241 -9.81 1.75 -24.93
CA LEU A 241 -9.24 0.71 -25.80
C LEU A 241 -9.14 -0.64 -25.10
N THR A 242 -8.69 -0.69 -23.84
CA THR A 242 -8.65 -1.96 -23.09
C THR A 242 -10.04 -2.48 -22.77
N CYS A 243 -11.03 -1.65 -22.47
CA CYS A 243 -12.42 -2.11 -22.31
C CYS A 243 -13.00 -2.70 -23.61
N LEU A 244 -12.69 -2.10 -24.76
CA LEU A 244 -13.07 -2.62 -26.08
C LEU A 244 -12.39 -3.95 -26.38
N GLU A 245 -11.09 -4.06 -26.13
CA GLU A 245 -10.34 -5.29 -26.33
C GLU A 245 -10.82 -6.40 -25.38
N THR A 246 -11.00 -6.10 -24.09
CA THR A 246 -11.59 -7.05 -23.14
C THR A 246 -12.96 -7.53 -23.60
N ALA A 247 -13.81 -6.63 -24.14
CA ALA A 247 -15.10 -7.01 -24.69
C ALA A 247 -15.00 -7.95 -25.92
N GLY A 248 -13.97 -7.78 -26.76
CA GLY A 248 -13.67 -8.70 -27.86
C GLY A 248 -13.17 -10.05 -27.37
N LEU A 249 -12.19 -10.05 -26.45
CA LEU A 249 -11.59 -11.26 -25.89
C LEU A 249 -12.64 -12.13 -25.17
N LEU A 250 -13.58 -11.50 -24.45
CA LEU A 250 -14.71 -12.20 -23.83
C LEU A 250 -15.60 -12.90 -24.87
N GLN A 251 -15.75 -12.32 -26.06
CA GLN A 251 -16.47 -12.87 -27.21
C GLN A 251 -15.59 -13.75 -28.11
N SER A 252 -14.40 -14.15 -27.64
CA SER A 252 -13.46 -15.02 -28.34
C SER A 252 -12.90 -14.44 -29.67
N PHE A 253 -12.72 -13.12 -29.75
CA PHE A 253 -12.01 -12.49 -30.86
C PHE A 253 -11.04 -11.39 -30.38
N ASP A 254 -9.98 -11.15 -31.14
CA ASP A 254 -9.04 -10.05 -30.93
C ASP A 254 -9.51 -8.84 -31.76
N LEU A 255 -9.86 -7.74 -31.08
CA LEU A 255 -10.40 -6.55 -31.76
C LEU A 255 -9.26 -5.73 -32.41
N PHE A 256 -8.08 -5.72 -31.82
CA PHE A 256 -6.92 -5.03 -32.39
C PHE A 256 -6.44 -5.68 -33.69
N ALA A 257 -6.66 -6.99 -33.85
CA ALA A 257 -6.43 -7.70 -35.09
C ALA A 257 -7.54 -7.49 -36.15
N ASP A 258 -8.80 -7.39 -35.73
CA ASP A 258 -9.96 -7.26 -36.64
C ASP A 258 -10.95 -6.16 -36.20
N TRP A 259 -10.68 -4.94 -36.64
CA TRP A 259 -11.50 -3.75 -36.35
C TRP A 259 -12.92 -3.81 -36.94
N SER A 260 -13.21 -4.72 -37.87
CA SER A 260 -14.55 -4.85 -38.45
C SER A 260 -15.59 -5.28 -37.41
N LYS A 261 -15.15 -5.95 -36.34
CA LYS A 261 -15.99 -6.44 -35.23
C LYS A 261 -16.23 -5.42 -34.13
N PHE A 262 -15.82 -4.16 -34.33
CA PHE A 262 -16.00 -3.08 -33.34
C PHE A 262 -17.45 -2.97 -32.83
N GLY A 263 -18.43 -3.12 -33.71
CA GLY A 263 -19.86 -3.07 -33.33
C GLY A 263 -20.28 -4.18 -32.36
N GLN A 264 -19.60 -5.33 -32.36
CA GLN A 264 -19.87 -6.46 -31.46
C GLN A 264 -19.25 -6.24 -30.07
N ALA A 265 -18.08 -5.61 -29.99
CA ALA A 265 -17.42 -5.29 -28.72
C ALA A 265 -18.09 -4.13 -27.96
N LEU A 266 -18.70 -3.20 -28.70
CA LEU A 266 -19.20 -1.94 -28.17
C LEU A 266 -20.19 -2.06 -27.00
N PRO A 267 -21.21 -2.95 -27.01
CA PRO A 267 -22.18 -3.01 -25.92
C PRO A 267 -21.57 -3.39 -24.56
N ILE A 268 -20.68 -4.38 -24.53
CA ILE A 268 -19.99 -4.82 -23.31
C ILE A 268 -19.04 -3.72 -22.84
N ALA A 269 -18.23 -3.17 -23.75
CA ALA A 269 -17.29 -2.11 -23.43
C ALA A 269 -17.99 -0.87 -22.86
N LEU A 270 -19.13 -0.48 -23.43
CA LEU A 270 -19.95 0.62 -22.94
C LEU A 270 -20.51 0.34 -21.55
N GLY A 271 -20.93 -0.89 -21.27
CA GLY A 271 -21.34 -1.32 -19.93
C GLY A 271 -20.23 -1.17 -18.90
N LEU A 272 -19.00 -1.59 -19.22
CA LEU A 272 -17.84 -1.44 -18.34
C LEU A 272 -17.49 0.03 -18.10
N LEU A 273 -17.45 0.84 -19.17
CA LEU A 273 -17.16 2.28 -19.08
C LEU A 273 -18.23 3.03 -18.29
N LEU A 274 -19.50 2.64 -18.42
CA LEU A 274 -20.59 3.23 -17.66
C LEU A 274 -20.42 2.97 -16.16
N ILE A 275 -20.06 1.75 -15.77
CA ILE A 275 -19.80 1.39 -14.37
C ILE A 275 -18.65 2.23 -13.81
N LEU A 276 -17.52 2.31 -14.53
CA LEU A 276 -16.38 3.12 -14.14
C LEU A 276 -16.73 4.62 -14.02
N GLY A 277 -17.49 5.13 -14.98
CA GLY A 277 -17.95 6.52 -15.00
C GLY A 277 -18.87 6.85 -13.83
N VAL A 278 -19.82 5.97 -13.51
CA VAL A 278 -20.77 6.14 -12.39
C VAL A 278 -20.06 6.04 -11.04
N HIS A 279 -19.09 5.12 -10.90
CA HIS A 279 -18.22 5.03 -9.71
C HIS A 279 -17.52 6.36 -9.46
N GLU A 280 -16.82 6.89 -10.47
CA GLU A 280 -16.08 8.15 -10.31
C GLU A 280 -17.02 9.36 -10.13
N LEU A 281 -18.20 9.35 -10.77
CA LEU A 281 -19.21 10.37 -10.55
C LEU A 281 -19.71 10.37 -9.10
N GLY A 282 -19.83 9.19 -8.46
CA GLY A 282 -20.17 9.05 -7.04
C GLY A 282 -19.23 9.85 -6.14
N HIS A 283 -17.91 9.65 -6.30
CA HIS A 283 -16.91 10.43 -5.58
C HIS A 283 -17.07 11.94 -5.83
N ARG A 284 -17.21 12.35 -7.09
CA ARG A 284 -17.31 13.77 -7.47
C ARG A 284 -18.55 14.45 -6.91
N VAL A 285 -19.71 13.78 -6.92
CA VAL A 285 -20.96 14.35 -6.41
C VAL A 285 -20.84 14.62 -4.91
N VAL A 286 -20.32 13.66 -4.13
CA VAL A 286 -20.17 13.83 -2.69
C VAL A 286 -19.06 14.84 -2.35
N ALA A 287 -17.93 14.80 -3.05
CA ALA A 287 -16.85 15.77 -2.85
C ALA A 287 -17.32 17.21 -3.12
N ARG A 288 -18.09 17.45 -4.20
CA ARG A 288 -18.67 18.77 -4.48
C ARG A 288 -19.63 19.22 -3.39
N ARG A 289 -20.49 18.33 -2.87
CA ARG A 289 -21.42 18.65 -1.76
C ARG A 289 -20.68 19.06 -0.49
N LEU A 290 -19.51 18.48 -0.25
CA LEU A 290 -18.66 18.78 0.91
C LEU A 290 -17.64 19.92 0.65
N GLY A 291 -17.66 20.55 -0.53
CA GLY A 291 -16.70 21.60 -0.89
C GLY A 291 -15.25 21.12 -1.08
N ILE A 292 -15.05 19.81 -1.28
CA ILE A 292 -13.72 19.19 -1.44
C ILE A 292 -13.39 19.08 -2.93
N ARG A 293 -12.17 19.52 -3.28
CA ARG A 293 -11.67 19.46 -4.66
C ARG A 293 -10.96 18.13 -4.89
N LEU A 294 -11.39 17.43 -5.93
CA LEU A 294 -10.70 16.24 -6.45
C LEU A 294 -9.93 16.60 -7.71
N GLY A 295 -8.78 15.96 -7.91
CA GLY A 295 -8.04 16.00 -9.16
C GLY A 295 -8.72 15.20 -10.28
N PRO A 296 -8.14 15.19 -11.50
CA PRO A 296 -8.63 14.33 -12.56
C PRO A 296 -8.45 12.85 -12.19
N PRO A 297 -9.29 11.96 -12.72
CA PRO A 297 -9.17 10.53 -12.49
C PRO A 297 -8.10 9.95 -13.40
N PHE A 298 -7.11 9.27 -12.83
CA PHE A 298 -6.15 8.50 -13.62
C PHE A 298 -6.69 7.07 -13.74
N PHE A 299 -7.41 6.79 -14.83
CA PHE A 299 -7.89 5.43 -15.10
C PHE A 299 -6.71 4.52 -15.40
N ILE A 300 -6.66 3.35 -14.76
CA ILE A 300 -5.58 2.39 -14.95
C ILE A 300 -6.06 1.31 -15.91
N PRO A 301 -5.59 1.28 -17.17
CA PRO A 301 -6.04 0.31 -18.16
C PRO A 301 -5.53 -1.09 -17.81
N ALA A 302 -6.38 -2.11 -18.01
CA ALA A 302 -6.02 -3.51 -17.76
C ALA A 302 -6.75 -4.43 -18.74
N LEU A 303 -6.02 -5.28 -19.47
CA LEU A 303 -6.62 -6.15 -20.50
C LEU A 303 -7.52 -7.26 -19.91
N GLN A 304 -7.33 -7.63 -18.65
CA GLN A 304 -8.06 -8.73 -18.03
C GLN A 304 -9.49 -8.36 -17.60
N LEU A 305 -9.71 -7.12 -17.17
CA LEU A 305 -11.01 -6.62 -16.68
C LEU A 305 -11.49 -5.36 -17.42
N GLY A 306 -10.75 -4.90 -18.43
CA GLY A 306 -10.90 -3.60 -19.06
C GLY A 306 -10.20 -2.47 -18.29
N SER A 307 -10.36 -2.42 -16.97
CA SER A 307 -9.72 -1.40 -16.12
C SER A 307 -9.50 -1.89 -14.69
N PHE A 308 -8.55 -1.28 -13.98
CA PHE A 308 -8.40 -1.38 -12.53
C PHE A 308 -9.22 -0.31 -11.77
N GLY A 309 -9.99 0.51 -12.47
CA GLY A 309 -10.63 1.68 -11.90
C GLY A 309 -9.78 2.93 -12.08
N SER A 310 -10.03 3.93 -11.25
CA SER A 310 -9.36 5.22 -11.28
C SER A 310 -8.61 5.51 -9.99
N ILE A 311 -7.43 6.11 -10.14
CA ILE A 311 -6.73 6.75 -9.03
C ILE A 311 -7.12 8.23 -9.04
N THR A 312 -7.92 8.64 -8.06
CA THR A 312 -8.34 10.04 -7.91
C THR A 312 -7.76 10.61 -6.62
N ARG A 313 -6.99 11.70 -6.75
CA ARG A 313 -6.29 12.36 -5.64
C ARG A 313 -7.10 13.54 -5.11
N PHE A 314 -7.00 13.83 -3.82
CA PHE A 314 -7.54 15.05 -3.23
C PHE A 314 -6.66 16.25 -3.60
N ALA A 315 -7.27 17.28 -4.19
CA ALA A 315 -6.65 18.56 -4.55
C ALA A 315 -6.92 19.66 -3.52
N SER A 316 -7.49 19.31 -2.37
CA SER A 316 -7.66 20.16 -1.20
C SER A 316 -7.49 19.34 0.07
N LEU A 317 -7.20 20.02 1.19
CA LEU A 317 -7.18 19.38 2.49
C LEU A 317 -8.58 18.94 2.91
N LEU A 318 -8.66 17.81 3.60
CA LEU A 318 -9.89 17.29 4.17
C LEU A 318 -10.12 17.91 5.55
N PRO A 319 -11.36 18.32 5.89
CA PRO A 319 -11.66 18.92 7.18
C PRO A 319 -11.54 17.88 8.30
N ASN A 320 -12.08 16.69 8.09
CA ASN A 320 -12.11 15.62 9.09
C ASN A 320 -12.20 14.22 8.45
N ARG A 321 -12.09 13.19 9.29
CA ARG A 321 -12.20 11.78 8.88
C ARG A 321 -13.59 11.41 8.35
N LYS A 322 -14.66 12.11 8.76
CA LYS A 322 -16.04 11.90 8.24
C LYS A 322 -16.12 12.23 6.75
N ALA A 323 -15.53 13.36 6.34
CA ALA A 323 -15.46 13.74 4.93
C ALA A 323 -14.65 12.74 4.09
N LEU A 324 -13.56 12.19 4.65
CA LEU A 324 -12.80 11.12 3.99
C LEU A 324 -13.66 9.88 3.75
N PHE A 325 -14.41 9.43 4.78
CA PHE A 325 -15.31 8.28 4.67
C PHE A 325 -16.39 8.51 3.62
N ASP A 326 -17.12 9.63 3.70
CA ASP A 326 -18.27 9.92 2.85
C ASP A 326 -17.88 9.96 1.37
N ILE A 327 -16.71 10.53 1.06
CA ILE A 327 -16.20 10.56 -0.32
C ILE A 327 -15.71 9.18 -0.75
N ALA A 328 -14.97 8.46 0.10
CA ALA A 328 -14.42 7.14 -0.24
C ALA A 328 -15.50 6.09 -0.49
N VAL A 329 -16.59 6.09 0.28
CA VAL A 329 -17.67 5.10 0.13
C VAL A 329 -18.60 5.42 -1.05
N ALA A 330 -18.68 6.68 -1.48
CA ALA A 330 -19.62 7.13 -2.50
C ALA A 330 -19.42 6.44 -3.87
N GLY A 331 -18.17 6.29 -4.31
CA GLY A 331 -17.86 5.63 -5.57
C GLY A 331 -18.25 4.15 -5.57
N PRO A 332 -17.75 3.34 -4.62
CA PRO A 332 -18.13 1.95 -4.48
C PRO A 332 -19.64 1.72 -4.33
N LEU A 333 -20.36 2.60 -3.64
CA LEU A 333 -21.82 2.48 -3.57
C LEU A 333 -22.48 2.76 -4.91
N ALA A 334 -22.08 3.82 -5.63
CA ALA A 334 -22.66 4.16 -6.91
C ALA A 334 -22.34 3.12 -8.00
N GLY A 335 -21.06 2.78 -8.16
CA GLY A 335 -20.58 1.79 -9.12
C GLY A 335 -21.06 0.38 -8.77
N GLY A 336 -20.90 -0.02 -7.51
CA GLY A 336 -21.29 -1.34 -7.03
C GLY A 336 -22.80 -1.59 -7.11
N LEU A 337 -23.64 -0.61 -6.77
CA LEU A 337 -25.10 -0.74 -6.91
C LEU A 337 -25.51 -0.88 -8.39
N LEU A 338 -24.87 -0.12 -9.29
CA LEU A 338 -25.11 -0.25 -10.72
C LEU A 338 -24.68 -1.63 -11.23
N SER A 339 -23.49 -2.09 -10.87
CA SER A 339 -22.99 -3.43 -11.25
C SER A 339 -23.87 -4.54 -10.71
N PHE A 340 -24.33 -4.43 -9.46
CA PHE A 340 -25.27 -5.36 -8.84
C PHE A 340 -26.60 -5.40 -9.59
N THR A 341 -27.15 -4.24 -9.96
CA THR A 341 -28.40 -4.15 -10.73
C THR A 341 -28.25 -4.76 -12.12
N ILE A 342 -27.15 -4.47 -12.81
CA ILE A 342 -26.84 -5.02 -14.13
C ILE A 342 -26.67 -6.54 -14.04
N LEU A 343 -26.01 -7.06 -13.00
CA LEU A 343 -25.85 -8.49 -12.78
C LEU A 343 -27.20 -9.19 -12.60
N ILE A 344 -28.07 -8.67 -11.72
CA ILE A 344 -29.42 -9.24 -11.49
C ILE A 344 -30.23 -9.22 -12.78
N LEU A 345 -30.22 -8.10 -13.50
CA LEU A 345 -30.90 -7.98 -14.78
C LEU A 345 -30.37 -9.01 -15.78
N GLY A 346 -29.05 -9.14 -15.89
CA GLY A 346 -28.41 -10.14 -16.75
C GLY A 346 -28.82 -11.57 -16.38
N LEU A 347 -28.83 -11.93 -15.10
CA LEU A 347 -29.25 -13.25 -14.65
C LEU A 347 -30.73 -13.49 -14.96
N SER A 348 -31.60 -12.49 -14.78
CA SER A 348 -33.04 -12.60 -15.08
C SER A 348 -33.35 -12.71 -16.58
N LEU A 349 -32.51 -12.13 -17.43
CA LEU A 349 -32.61 -12.19 -18.89
C LEU A 349 -31.92 -13.42 -19.49
N SER A 350 -31.21 -14.20 -18.67
CA SER A 350 -30.51 -15.40 -19.15
C SER A 350 -31.50 -16.52 -19.45
N HIS A 351 -31.42 -17.06 -20.66
CA HIS A 351 -32.24 -18.17 -21.13
C HIS A 351 -31.40 -19.15 -21.98
N GLN A 352 -31.93 -20.33 -22.27
CA GLN A 352 -31.28 -21.27 -23.20
C GLN A 352 -31.07 -20.61 -24.57
N GLY A 353 -29.87 -20.74 -25.12
CA GLY A 353 -29.47 -20.06 -26.36
C GLY A 353 -28.99 -18.62 -26.17
N SER A 354 -28.67 -18.20 -24.93
CA SER A 354 -27.99 -16.92 -24.70
C SER A 354 -26.59 -16.92 -25.31
N VAL A 355 -26.06 -15.73 -25.58
CA VAL A 355 -24.82 -15.53 -26.36
C VAL A 355 -23.58 -16.16 -25.70
N PHE A 356 -23.50 -16.17 -24.36
CA PHE A 356 -22.34 -16.70 -23.65
C PHE A 356 -22.66 -18.03 -22.98
N GLN A 357 -21.76 -19.00 -23.14
CA GLN A 357 -21.79 -20.27 -22.41
C GLN A 357 -20.67 -20.29 -21.39
N ILE A 358 -21.02 -20.29 -20.11
CA ILE A 358 -20.04 -20.20 -19.02
C ILE A 358 -20.05 -21.51 -18.22
N PRO A 359 -18.87 -22.07 -17.91
CA PRO A 359 -18.77 -23.21 -17.00
C PRO A 359 -19.37 -22.89 -15.62
N SER A 360 -20.12 -23.83 -15.04
CA SER A 360 -20.76 -23.61 -13.73
C SER A 360 -19.76 -23.30 -12.61
N GLU A 361 -18.50 -23.74 -12.75
CA GLU A 361 -17.40 -23.45 -11.83
C GLU A 361 -17.07 -21.96 -11.75
N PHE A 362 -17.38 -21.17 -12.79
CA PHE A 362 -17.24 -19.72 -12.76
C PHE A 362 -18.02 -19.08 -11.61
N PHE A 363 -19.23 -19.56 -11.35
CA PHE A 363 -20.08 -19.06 -10.27
C PHE A 363 -19.57 -19.46 -8.89
N GLN A 364 -18.69 -20.46 -8.81
CA GLN A 364 -17.99 -20.82 -7.58
C GLN A 364 -16.84 -19.84 -7.27
N GLY A 365 -16.42 -19.01 -8.23
CA GLY A 365 -15.36 -18.01 -8.05
C GLY A 365 -15.72 -16.84 -7.13
N SER A 366 -16.99 -16.70 -6.74
CA SER A 366 -17.47 -15.59 -5.90
C SER A 366 -18.66 -16.03 -5.06
N ILE A 367 -18.58 -15.86 -3.74
CA ILE A 367 -19.70 -16.17 -2.82
C ILE A 367 -20.94 -15.35 -3.20
N LEU A 368 -20.78 -14.05 -3.45
CA LEU A 368 -21.88 -13.15 -3.79
C LEU A 368 -22.52 -13.54 -5.12
N VAL A 369 -21.73 -13.64 -6.19
CA VAL A 369 -22.27 -13.91 -7.53
C VAL A 369 -22.81 -15.32 -7.63
N GLY A 370 -22.16 -16.31 -7.03
CA GLY A 370 -22.67 -17.68 -6.97
C GLY A 370 -24.00 -17.80 -6.22
N THR A 371 -24.13 -17.13 -5.07
CA THR A 371 -25.37 -17.14 -4.30
C THR A 371 -26.51 -16.45 -5.06
N LEU A 372 -26.25 -15.30 -5.68
CA LEU A 372 -27.24 -14.59 -6.50
C LEU A 372 -27.65 -15.41 -7.72
N ALA A 373 -26.68 -15.99 -8.43
CA ALA A 373 -26.95 -16.85 -9.57
C ALA A 373 -27.80 -18.06 -9.15
N ARG A 374 -27.54 -18.66 -7.97
CA ARG A 374 -28.36 -19.77 -7.48
C ARG A 374 -29.79 -19.36 -7.19
N VAL A 375 -30.00 -18.18 -6.60
CA VAL A 375 -31.34 -17.66 -6.33
C VAL A 375 -32.12 -17.40 -7.62
N VAL A 376 -31.46 -16.88 -8.66
CA VAL A 376 -32.13 -16.48 -9.91
C VAL A 376 -32.25 -17.62 -10.92
N LEU A 377 -31.18 -18.37 -11.16
CA LEU A 377 -31.10 -19.44 -12.19
C LEU A 377 -31.50 -20.82 -11.66
N GLY A 378 -31.58 -21.00 -10.34
CA GLY A 378 -32.05 -22.24 -9.72
C GLY A 378 -31.24 -23.47 -10.12
N THR A 379 -31.92 -24.47 -10.68
CA THR A 379 -31.33 -25.78 -11.06
C THR A 379 -30.46 -25.72 -12.30
N THR A 380 -30.53 -24.66 -13.10
CA THR A 380 -29.70 -24.51 -14.31
C THR A 380 -28.20 -24.52 -13.98
N LEU A 381 -27.81 -24.09 -12.78
CA LEU A 381 -26.42 -24.13 -12.29
C LEU A 381 -25.86 -25.55 -12.03
N GLN A 382 -26.69 -26.59 -12.14
CA GLN A 382 -26.23 -27.99 -12.06
C GLN A 382 -25.72 -28.51 -13.41
N GLN A 383 -25.97 -27.78 -14.50
CA GLN A 383 -25.42 -28.09 -15.81
C GLN A 383 -23.94 -27.71 -15.85
N SER A 384 -23.14 -28.42 -16.66
CA SER A 384 -21.72 -28.11 -16.81
C SER A 384 -21.50 -26.74 -17.44
N LEU A 385 -22.32 -26.38 -18.42
CA LEU A 385 -22.33 -25.10 -19.11
C LEU A 385 -23.68 -24.42 -18.89
N VAL A 386 -23.62 -23.13 -18.58
CA VAL A 386 -24.80 -22.28 -18.34
C VAL A 386 -24.80 -21.15 -19.36
N ASP A 387 -25.87 -21.08 -20.14
CA ASP A 387 -26.09 -19.99 -21.08
C ASP A 387 -26.49 -18.73 -20.31
N VAL A 388 -25.74 -17.63 -20.49
CA VAL A 388 -26.01 -16.36 -19.82
C VAL A 388 -26.01 -15.16 -20.75
N HIS A 389 -26.79 -14.15 -20.34
CA HIS A 389 -26.83 -12.86 -21.02
C HIS A 389 -25.51 -12.08 -20.81
N PRO A 390 -25.00 -11.32 -21.80
CA PRO A 390 -23.78 -10.50 -21.69
C PRO A 390 -23.71 -9.59 -20.46
N LEU A 391 -24.87 -9.11 -19.99
CA LEU A 391 -24.97 -8.26 -18.80
C LEU A 391 -24.51 -8.98 -17.52
N VAL A 392 -24.56 -10.31 -17.45
CA VAL A 392 -24.01 -11.07 -16.31
C VAL A 392 -22.51 -10.83 -16.19
N ILE A 393 -21.79 -10.88 -17.31
CA ILE A 393 -20.34 -10.62 -17.34
C ILE A 393 -20.04 -9.16 -17.02
N VAL A 394 -20.77 -8.21 -17.60
CA VAL A 394 -20.59 -6.77 -17.32
C VAL A 394 -20.81 -6.47 -15.84
N GLY A 395 -21.89 -6.99 -15.25
CA GLY A 395 -22.21 -6.82 -13.84
C GLY A 395 -21.18 -7.48 -12.92
N TRP A 396 -20.74 -8.70 -13.24
CA TRP A 396 -19.69 -9.39 -12.49
C TRP A 396 -18.34 -8.65 -12.54
N ILE A 397 -17.86 -8.25 -13.73
CA ILE A 397 -16.60 -7.48 -13.86
C ILE A 397 -16.70 -6.18 -13.08
N GLY A 398 -17.84 -5.47 -13.17
CA GLY A 398 -18.08 -4.26 -12.39
C GLY A 398 -17.98 -4.47 -10.88
N LEU A 399 -18.63 -5.51 -10.37
CA LEU A 399 -18.53 -5.88 -8.95
C LEU A 399 -17.10 -6.22 -8.55
N VAL A 400 -16.34 -6.94 -9.40
CA VAL A 400 -14.94 -7.28 -9.14
C VAL A 400 -14.07 -6.02 -9.10
N ILE A 401 -14.23 -5.09 -10.05
CA ILE A 401 -13.50 -3.80 -10.06
C ILE A 401 -13.81 -3.01 -8.78
N THR A 402 -15.09 -2.88 -8.42
CA THR A 402 -15.50 -2.21 -7.18
C THR A 402 -14.92 -2.90 -5.94
N ALA A 403 -14.96 -4.23 -5.89
CA ALA A 403 -14.42 -4.99 -4.76
C ALA A 403 -12.90 -4.84 -4.63
N ILE A 404 -12.18 -4.81 -5.76
CA ILE A 404 -10.74 -4.54 -5.78
C ILE A 404 -10.44 -3.15 -5.19
N ASN A 405 -11.21 -2.12 -5.57
CA ASN A 405 -11.07 -0.78 -5.01
C ASN A 405 -11.49 -0.69 -3.53
N LEU A 406 -12.32 -1.62 -3.05
CA LEU A 406 -12.68 -1.76 -1.64
C LEU A 406 -11.69 -2.59 -0.82
N MET A 407 -10.59 -3.10 -1.41
CA MET A 407 -9.55 -3.75 -0.62
C MET A 407 -8.93 -2.76 0.40
N PRO A 408 -8.67 -3.19 1.65
CA PRO A 408 -8.19 -2.31 2.70
C PRO A 408 -6.68 -2.06 2.57
N ALA A 409 -6.28 -1.36 1.50
CA ALA A 409 -4.89 -1.10 1.17
C ALA A 409 -4.66 0.33 0.63
N GLY A 410 -3.83 1.08 1.33
CA GLY A 410 -3.29 2.35 0.85
C GLY A 410 -4.35 3.39 0.50
N GLN A 411 -4.22 4.00 -0.69
CA GLN A 411 -5.14 5.04 -1.21
C GLN A 411 -6.37 4.48 -1.94
N LEU A 412 -6.54 3.15 -1.99
CA LEU A 412 -7.79 2.55 -2.48
C LEU A 412 -8.96 3.01 -1.61
N ASP A 413 -10.18 2.95 -2.15
CA ASP A 413 -11.40 3.36 -1.44
C ASP A 413 -11.57 2.59 -0.13
N GLY A 414 -11.29 1.28 -0.13
CA GLY A 414 -11.28 0.45 1.09
C GLY A 414 -10.20 0.86 2.10
N GLY A 415 -9.02 1.25 1.63
CA GLY A 415 -7.95 1.78 2.47
C GLY A 415 -8.33 3.10 3.14
N ARG A 416 -8.95 4.01 2.38
CA ARG A 416 -9.51 5.29 2.88
C ARG A 416 -10.65 5.07 3.87
N ILE A 417 -11.54 4.10 3.63
CA ILE A 417 -12.60 3.70 4.56
C ILE A 417 -11.98 3.21 5.88
N VAL A 418 -11.02 2.27 5.83
CA VAL A 418 -10.36 1.76 7.04
C VAL A 418 -9.60 2.88 7.77
N GLN A 419 -8.92 3.77 7.04
CA GLN A 419 -8.24 4.93 7.63
C GLN A 419 -9.23 5.87 8.32
N SER A 420 -10.37 6.13 7.69
CA SER A 420 -11.39 7.02 8.26
C SER A 420 -12.01 6.45 9.52
N ILE A 421 -12.26 5.14 9.62
CA ILE A 421 -12.90 4.50 10.79
C ILE A 421 -11.90 4.20 11.90
N TYR A 422 -10.75 3.59 11.57
CA TYR A 422 -9.81 3.04 12.56
C TYR A 422 -8.49 3.81 12.67
N GLY A 423 -8.36 4.91 11.93
CA GLY A 423 -7.17 5.74 11.91
C GLY A 423 -6.01 5.17 11.09
N ARG A 424 -4.95 5.99 10.99
CA ARG A 424 -3.80 5.75 10.10
C ARG A 424 -2.97 4.52 10.47
N LYS A 425 -2.77 4.28 11.78
CA LYS A 425 -2.00 3.13 12.28
C LYS A 425 -2.62 1.81 11.82
N THR A 426 -3.95 1.69 11.95
CA THR A 426 -4.69 0.49 11.55
C THR A 426 -4.75 0.33 10.04
N ALA A 427 -4.97 1.42 9.29
CA ALA A 427 -4.94 1.38 7.82
C ALA A 427 -3.57 0.95 7.26
N GLY A 428 -2.47 1.39 7.88
CA GLY A 428 -1.13 0.93 7.51
C GLY A 428 -0.95 -0.57 7.73
N ARG A 429 -1.43 -1.10 8.87
CA ARG A 429 -1.40 -2.55 9.16
C ARG A 429 -2.28 -3.34 8.19
N ALA A 430 -3.48 -2.85 7.89
CA ALA A 430 -4.40 -3.46 6.94
C ALA A 430 -3.82 -3.50 5.52
N THR A 431 -3.09 -2.45 5.12
CA THR A 431 -2.39 -2.41 3.83
C THR A 431 -1.33 -3.50 3.73
N VAL A 432 -0.51 -3.65 4.78
CA VAL A 432 0.50 -4.72 4.82
C VAL A 432 -0.17 -6.10 4.81
N ALA A 433 -1.23 -6.29 5.59
CA ALA A 433 -1.97 -7.55 5.62
C ALA A 433 -2.55 -7.91 4.24
N THR A 434 -3.14 -6.93 3.55
CA THR A 434 -3.68 -7.11 2.19
C THR A 434 -2.59 -7.48 1.20
N LEU A 435 -1.43 -6.81 1.23
CA LEU A 435 -0.30 -7.13 0.35
C LEU A 435 0.28 -8.52 0.62
N VAL A 436 0.37 -8.94 1.89
CA VAL A 436 0.81 -10.29 2.26
C VAL A 436 -0.20 -11.33 1.76
N LEU A 437 -1.49 -11.08 1.95
CA LEU A 437 -2.55 -11.97 1.47
C LEU A 437 -2.52 -12.10 -0.06
N LEU A 438 -2.44 -10.98 -0.80
CA LEU A 438 -2.31 -11.00 -2.25
C LEU A 438 -1.03 -11.70 -2.69
N GLY A 439 0.08 -11.52 -1.98
CA GLY A 439 1.32 -12.25 -2.19
C GLY A 439 1.11 -13.77 -2.05
N LEU A 440 0.42 -14.22 -1.02
CA LEU A 440 0.11 -15.65 -0.84
C LEU A 440 -0.82 -16.20 -1.92
N VAL A 441 -1.90 -15.47 -2.24
CA VAL A 441 -2.85 -15.84 -3.31
C VAL A 441 -2.16 -15.85 -4.67
N SER A 442 -1.12 -15.03 -4.86
CA SER A 442 -0.37 -14.97 -6.11
C SER A 442 0.40 -16.26 -6.45
N LEU A 443 0.59 -17.16 -5.47
CA LEU A 443 1.14 -18.49 -5.69
C LEU A 443 0.24 -19.36 -6.57
N THR A 444 -1.08 -19.15 -6.51
CA THR A 444 -2.06 -19.93 -7.27
C THR A 444 -2.74 -19.11 -8.37
N ASN A 445 -2.81 -17.79 -8.21
CA ASN A 445 -3.47 -16.90 -9.16
C ASN A 445 -2.54 -15.75 -9.61
N PRO A 446 -2.00 -15.77 -10.84
CA PRO A 446 -1.13 -14.71 -11.36
C PRO A 446 -1.78 -13.31 -11.35
N LEU A 447 -3.11 -13.21 -11.42
CA LEU A 447 -3.81 -11.92 -11.34
C LEU A 447 -3.58 -11.25 -9.98
N ALA A 448 -3.52 -12.03 -8.89
CA ALA A 448 -3.21 -11.50 -7.57
C ALA A 448 -1.80 -10.91 -7.49
N LEU A 449 -0.83 -11.44 -8.26
CA LEU A 449 0.52 -10.85 -8.34
C LEU A 449 0.45 -9.47 -8.99
N TYR A 450 -0.25 -9.37 -10.12
CA TYR A 450 -0.44 -8.12 -10.85
C TYR A 450 -1.08 -7.06 -9.94
N TRP A 451 -2.13 -7.42 -9.19
CA TRP A 451 -2.77 -6.54 -8.21
C TRP A 451 -1.84 -6.15 -7.06
N ALA A 452 -1.10 -7.10 -6.50
CA ALA A 452 -0.14 -6.81 -5.43
C ALA A 452 0.91 -5.79 -5.87
N VAL A 453 1.44 -5.94 -7.09
CA VAL A 453 2.44 -5.03 -7.67
C VAL A 453 1.85 -3.64 -7.88
N LEU A 454 0.67 -3.53 -8.49
CA LEU A 454 0.03 -2.24 -8.69
C LEU A 454 -0.21 -1.51 -7.36
N ILE A 455 -0.74 -2.20 -6.36
CA ILE A 455 -0.97 -1.59 -5.04
C ILE A 455 0.36 -1.18 -4.40
N LEU A 456 1.37 -2.05 -4.44
CA LEU A 456 2.67 -1.80 -3.83
C LEU A 456 3.35 -0.53 -4.38
N PHE A 457 3.28 -0.30 -5.69
CA PHE A 457 3.98 0.80 -6.35
C PHE A 457 3.13 2.07 -6.53
N LEU A 458 1.83 1.93 -6.79
CA LEU A 458 0.97 3.09 -7.14
C LEU A 458 0.09 3.56 -5.98
N GLN A 459 -0.27 2.68 -5.04
CA GLN A 459 -1.33 2.96 -4.07
C GLN A 459 -0.95 2.74 -2.60
N ARG A 460 0.22 2.16 -2.28
CA ARG A 460 0.59 1.74 -0.92
C ARG A 460 0.54 2.84 0.15
N GLU A 461 0.75 4.08 -0.25
CA GLU A 461 0.75 5.22 0.67
C GLU A 461 -0.62 5.41 1.31
N LEU A 462 -0.65 5.91 2.54
CA LEU A 462 -1.91 6.28 3.18
C LEU A 462 -2.36 7.65 2.68
N GLU A 463 -3.66 7.91 2.75
CA GLU A 463 -4.19 9.23 2.40
C GLU A 463 -3.64 10.29 3.37
N ARG A 464 -3.49 11.54 2.94
CA ARG A 464 -2.96 12.60 3.82
C ARG A 464 -3.85 12.77 5.07
N PRO A 465 -3.29 13.14 6.23
CA PRO A 465 -4.10 13.43 7.41
C PRO A 465 -5.10 14.56 7.13
N ALA A 466 -6.30 14.46 7.71
CA ALA A 466 -7.25 15.56 7.72
C ALA A 466 -6.77 16.69 8.66
N LEU A 467 -7.34 17.89 8.49
CA LEU A 467 -7.10 19.02 9.40
C LEU A 467 -7.47 18.65 10.83
N GLU A 468 -8.55 17.90 11.02
CA GLU A 468 -8.98 17.32 12.27
C GLU A 468 -9.04 15.79 12.11
N ASP A 469 -8.02 15.07 12.59
CA ASP A 469 -7.87 13.61 12.38
C ASP A 469 -8.14 12.79 13.65
N LEU A 470 -8.67 13.42 14.71
CA LEU A 470 -8.90 12.76 16.00
C LEU A 470 -10.30 12.20 16.12
N SER A 471 -11.31 12.87 15.55
CA SER A 471 -12.71 12.50 15.68
C SER A 471 -13.03 11.28 14.83
N GLU A 472 -13.70 10.32 15.46
CA GLU A 472 -14.17 9.12 14.77
C GLU A 472 -15.46 9.41 13.98
N PRO A 473 -15.70 8.69 12.88
CA PRO A 473 -17.01 8.65 12.23
C PRO A 473 -18.07 8.09 13.20
N ASP A 474 -19.34 8.41 12.94
CA ASP A 474 -20.48 7.86 13.69
C ASP A 474 -20.71 6.37 13.37
N ASP A 475 -21.44 5.70 14.26
CA ASP A 475 -21.71 4.25 14.18
C ASP A 475 -22.38 3.84 12.87
N ALA A 476 -23.22 4.71 12.28
CA ALA A 476 -23.85 4.46 11.00
C ALA A 476 -22.84 4.34 9.85
N ARG A 477 -21.81 5.21 9.83
CA ARG A 477 -20.70 5.13 8.86
C ARG A 477 -19.84 3.91 9.12
N ALA A 478 -19.56 3.58 10.38
CA ALA A 478 -18.83 2.37 10.73
C ALA A 478 -19.56 1.10 10.23
N ALA A 479 -20.88 1.01 10.44
CA ALA A 479 -21.71 -0.09 9.96
C ALA A 479 -21.74 -0.18 8.43
N LEU A 480 -21.89 0.95 7.75
CA LEU A 480 -21.83 1.02 6.28
C LEU A 480 -20.45 0.60 5.74
N GLY A 481 -19.38 1.04 6.39
CA GLY A 481 -18.01 0.64 6.08
C GLY A 481 -17.80 -0.86 6.21
N LEU A 482 -18.31 -1.46 7.29
CA LEU A 482 -18.26 -2.90 7.48
C LEU A 482 -19.07 -3.64 6.41
N LEU A 483 -20.26 -3.14 6.05
CA LEU A 483 -21.09 -3.72 5.00
C LEU A 483 -20.37 -3.74 3.65
N VAL A 484 -19.78 -2.62 3.22
CA VAL A 484 -19.09 -2.58 1.91
C VAL A 484 -17.82 -3.45 1.91
N LEU A 485 -17.08 -3.50 3.02
CA LEU A 485 -15.92 -4.42 3.16
C LEU A 485 -16.36 -5.89 3.17
N PHE A 486 -17.51 -6.20 3.77
CA PHE A 486 -18.10 -7.53 3.70
C PHE A 486 -18.52 -7.89 2.28
N LEU A 487 -19.19 -6.99 1.55
CA LEU A 487 -19.57 -7.21 0.16
C LEU A 487 -18.35 -7.39 -0.75
N MET A 488 -17.27 -6.65 -0.49
CA MET A 488 -15.99 -6.86 -1.15
C MET A 488 -15.47 -8.28 -0.92
N ALA A 489 -15.41 -8.72 0.34
CA ALA A 489 -14.94 -10.06 0.66
C ALA A 489 -15.83 -11.14 0.03
N ALA A 490 -17.15 -10.96 0.08
CA ALA A 490 -18.11 -11.88 -0.56
C ALA A 490 -17.97 -11.90 -2.09
N THR A 491 -17.52 -10.81 -2.70
CA THR A 491 -17.29 -10.75 -4.16
C THR A 491 -15.98 -11.45 -4.55
N LEU A 492 -14.89 -11.24 -3.80
CA LEU A 492 -13.56 -11.73 -4.16
C LEU A 492 -13.25 -13.15 -3.66
N LEU A 493 -13.93 -13.63 -2.62
CA LEU A 493 -13.69 -14.95 -2.07
C LEU A 493 -14.49 -16.02 -2.83
N PRO A 494 -13.85 -17.12 -3.25
CA PRO A 494 -14.54 -18.23 -3.88
C PRO A 494 -15.36 -19.04 -2.86
N LEU A 495 -16.40 -19.72 -3.36
CA LEU A 495 -17.15 -20.72 -2.62
C LEU A 495 -16.24 -21.93 -2.33
N THR A 496 -16.29 -22.43 -1.10
CA THR A 496 -15.66 -23.72 -0.79
C THR A 496 -16.43 -24.85 -1.47
N PRO A 497 -15.79 -25.95 -1.89
CA PRO A 497 -16.47 -27.05 -2.58
C PRO A 497 -17.68 -27.60 -1.80
N GLY A 498 -17.57 -27.68 -0.46
CA GLY A 498 -18.69 -28.11 0.39
C GLY A 498 -19.86 -27.13 0.43
N LEU A 499 -19.60 -25.82 0.35
CA LEU A 499 -20.65 -24.81 0.28
C LEU A 499 -21.26 -24.75 -1.12
N ALA A 500 -20.45 -24.87 -2.17
CA ALA A 500 -20.90 -24.96 -3.56
C ALA A 500 -21.84 -26.16 -3.77
N GLY A 501 -21.49 -27.34 -3.24
CA GLY A 501 -22.35 -28.52 -3.28
C GLY A 501 -23.67 -28.35 -2.52
N ARG A 502 -23.65 -27.71 -1.34
CA ARG A 502 -24.88 -27.37 -0.59
C ARG A 502 -25.77 -26.37 -1.31
N LEU A 503 -25.15 -25.43 -2.04
CA LEU A 503 -25.86 -24.47 -2.89
C LEU A 503 -26.27 -25.08 -4.24
N GLY A 504 -25.86 -26.31 -4.56
CA GLY A 504 -26.19 -26.99 -5.81
C GLY A 504 -25.58 -26.32 -7.05
N ILE A 505 -24.37 -25.78 -6.90
CA ILE A 505 -23.60 -25.12 -7.97
C ILE A 505 -22.47 -26.06 -8.39
N GLY A 506 -22.51 -26.55 -9.64
CA GLY A 506 -21.63 -27.62 -10.10
C GLY A 506 -22.07 -28.98 -9.56
N GLY A 507 -22.24 -29.95 -10.48
CA GLY A 507 -22.66 -31.32 -10.19
C GLY A 507 -21.55 -32.20 -9.63
#